data_AF-A0A936JPJ6-F1
#
_entry.id   AF-A0A936JPJ6-F1
#
_cell.length_a   1.000
_cell.length_b   1.000
_cell.length_c   1.000
_cell.angle_alpha   90.00
_cell.angle_beta   90.00
_cell.angle_gamma   90.00
#
_symmetry.space_group_name_H-M   'P 1'
#
loop_
_entity.id
_entity.type
_entity.pdbx_description
1 polymer ?
#
loop_
_entity_poly.entity_id
_entity_poly.type
_entity_poly.pdbx_seq_one_letter_code
_entity_poly.pdbx_strand_id
1 'polypeptide(L)'
;MLKHSLTHFLLSLACISLLTGCISSGIKQTVSLQTITPVILKKNGNEIFHYWQLPNKPSLWGTKLGTVPELELFRDSLKNILGNERFTEMLHRQSSQDVPEDTAAAHNGDAYNSNRIHTGKSGTIRAINFLEAALLNYQLSRYPFLSHPTEFHGFIVFNQSKDSVRVYFAASDQPWPPKATILLQSIADDIQHGWKLAYHLHNHYEPKAKNYLGILAPSMADAQFYTFLQAEYGLRKALITNGFHTVEIDSSEFLKFKAHGH
;
A
#
# COMPACT_ATOMS: atom_id res chain seq x y z
N MET A 1 -38.41 -54.33 56.33
CA MET A 1 -37.05 -53.96 55.89
C MET A 1 -37.08 -53.72 54.38
N LEU A 2 -36.58 -52.56 53.92
CA LEU A 2 -36.40 -52.06 52.54
C LEU A 2 -37.67 -52.01 51.66
N LYS A 3 -38.29 -50.88 51.25
CA LYS A 3 -37.88 -49.54 50.74
C LYS A 3 -36.92 -49.56 49.54
N HIS A 4 -37.48 -49.51 48.31
CA HIS A 4 -36.92 -48.87 47.10
C HIS A 4 -38.10 -48.51 46.17
N SER A 5 -38.63 -47.28 46.20
CA SER A 5 -38.14 -46.01 45.62
C SER A 5 -38.32 -45.93 44.10
N LEU A 6 -39.50 -45.42 43.70
CA LEU A 6 -39.76 -44.76 42.43
C LEU A 6 -38.82 -43.56 42.25
N THR A 7 -37.80 -43.68 41.40
CA THR A 7 -36.98 -42.51 40.98
C THR A 7 -36.30 -42.74 39.61
N HIS A 8 -36.99 -43.28 38.60
CA HIS A 8 -36.41 -43.45 37.25
C HIS A 8 -37.25 -42.84 36.11
N PHE A 9 -37.94 -41.72 36.36
CA PHE A 9 -38.70 -40.99 35.34
C PHE A 9 -38.40 -39.48 35.27
N LEU A 10 -37.15 -39.09 35.56
CA LEU A 10 -36.65 -37.71 35.39
C LEU A 10 -35.19 -37.72 34.94
N LEU A 11 -34.88 -38.43 33.86
CA LEU A 11 -33.53 -38.46 33.27
C LEU A 11 -33.50 -38.42 31.74
N SER A 12 -34.55 -37.88 31.10
CA SER A 12 -34.64 -37.75 29.64
C SER A 12 -34.86 -36.32 29.12
N LEU A 13 -34.79 -35.29 29.97
CA LEU A 13 -35.09 -33.92 29.57
C LEU A 13 -34.16 -32.87 30.22
N ALA A 14 -32.85 -33.10 30.20
CA ALA A 14 -31.85 -32.09 30.57
C ALA A 14 -30.49 -32.28 29.86
N CYS A 15 -30.49 -32.83 28.64
CA CYS A 15 -29.29 -32.95 27.79
C CYS A 15 -29.46 -32.29 26.42
N ILE A 16 -30.52 -31.49 26.22
CA ILE A 16 -30.81 -30.82 24.95
C ILE A 16 -31.15 -29.36 25.21
N SER A 17 -30.20 -28.61 25.76
CA SER A 17 -30.25 -27.15 25.78
C SER A 17 -28.89 -26.63 26.23
N LEU A 18 -28.27 -25.81 25.38
CA LEU A 18 -26.97 -25.13 25.54
C LEU A 18 -25.76 -25.82 24.90
N LEU A 19 -25.98 -26.50 23.77
CA LEU A 19 -25.07 -26.43 22.61
C LEU A 19 -25.46 -25.21 21.74
N THR A 20 -25.75 -24.07 22.36
CA THR A 20 -25.81 -22.80 21.66
C THR A 20 -24.37 -22.45 21.31
N GLY A 21 -24.06 -22.62 20.03
CA GLY A 21 -22.72 -22.54 19.50
C GLY A 21 -21.96 -21.33 20.02
N CYS A 22 -20.76 -21.60 20.50
CA CYS A 22 -19.63 -20.74 20.19
C CYS A 22 -19.51 -20.67 18.66
N ILE A 23 -20.38 -19.88 18.02
CA ILE A 23 -19.97 -19.14 16.85
C ILE A 23 -18.95 -18.17 17.43
N SER A 24 -17.71 -18.65 17.58
CA SER A 24 -16.59 -17.72 17.57
C SER A 24 -16.85 -16.96 16.28
N SER A 25 -17.22 -15.69 16.40
CA SER A 25 -17.05 -14.72 15.36
C SER A 25 -15.56 -14.72 15.12
N GLY A 26 -15.12 -15.73 14.34
CA GLY A 26 -13.73 -15.94 14.01
C GLY A 26 -13.31 -14.61 13.45
N ILE A 27 -12.45 -13.93 14.18
CA ILE A 27 -11.82 -12.70 13.75
C ILE A 27 -11.25 -13.12 12.39
N LYS A 28 -11.95 -12.74 11.31
CA LYS A 28 -11.56 -13.10 9.95
C LYS A 28 -10.17 -12.53 9.84
N GLN A 29 -9.18 -13.40 9.95
CA GLN A 29 -7.79 -13.02 10.04
C GLN A 29 -7.52 -12.16 8.81
N THR A 30 -7.34 -10.87 9.04
CA THR A 30 -6.99 -9.92 8.01
C THR A 30 -5.66 -10.42 7.45
N VAL A 31 -5.64 -10.75 6.16
CA VAL A 31 -4.48 -11.30 5.46
C VAL A 31 -3.27 -10.41 5.76
N SER A 32 -2.24 -10.88 6.46
CA SER A 32 -1.02 -10.08 6.67
C SER A 32 0.05 -10.51 5.68
N LEU A 33 0.57 -9.60 4.86
CA LEU A 33 1.70 -9.89 3.95
C LEU A 33 2.93 -10.41 4.71
N GLN A 34 3.11 -10.03 5.98
CA GLN A 34 4.20 -10.52 6.82
C GLN A 34 4.07 -12.01 7.16
N THR A 35 2.86 -12.56 7.11
CA THR A 35 2.60 -13.99 7.38
C THR A 35 2.65 -14.87 6.13
N ILE A 36 2.70 -14.24 4.95
CA ILE A 36 2.77 -14.97 3.68
C ILE A 36 4.22 -14.99 3.22
N THR A 37 4.77 -16.20 3.10
CA THR A 37 6.11 -16.39 2.55
C THR A 37 6.15 -15.92 1.09
N PRO A 38 6.95 -14.90 0.75
CA PRO A 38 7.08 -14.43 -0.62
C PRO A 38 7.90 -15.40 -1.46
N VAL A 39 7.70 -15.38 -2.77
CA VAL A 39 8.59 -16.03 -3.72
C VAL A 39 9.77 -15.09 -4.00
N ILE A 40 10.97 -15.51 -3.61
CA ILE A 40 12.18 -14.71 -3.79
C ILE A 40 12.68 -14.82 -5.23
N LEU A 41 12.76 -13.69 -5.93
CA LEU A 41 13.37 -13.59 -7.26
C LEU A 41 14.89 -13.38 -7.14
N LYS A 42 15.30 -12.47 -6.23
CA LYS A 42 16.69 -12.18 -5.93
C LYS A 42 16.83 -11.52 -4.57
N LYS A 43 17.98 -11.72 -3.91
CA LYS A 43 18.42 -10.96 -2.75
C LYS A 43 19.90 -10.62 -2.90
N ASN A 44 20.27 -9.36 -2.69
CA ASN A 44 21.66 -8.90 -2.75
C ASN A 44 21.93 -7.93 -1.60
N GLY A 45 22.57 -8.42 -0.53
CA GLY A 45 22.72 -7.66 0.71
C GLY A 45 21.35 -7.21 1.26
N ASN A 46 21.16 -5.90 1.31
CA ASN A 46 19.94 -5.24 1.79
C ASN A 46 18.86 -5.08 0.71
N GLU A 47 19.20 -5.27 -0.57
CA GLU A 47 18.22 -5.27 -1.66
C GLU A 47 17.46 -6.58 -1.71
N ILE A 48 16.13 -6.49 -1.80
CA ILE A 48 15.24 -7.63 -2.00
C ILE A 48 14.39 -7.43 -3.25
N PHE A 49 14.13 -8.54 -3.94
CA PHE A 49 13.27 -8.62 -5.10
C PHE A 49 12.43 -9.89 -4.96
N HIS A 50 11.14 -9.76 -4.75
CA HIS A 50 10.25 -10.89 -4.50
C HIS A 50 8.82 -10.58 -4.93
N TYR A 51 7.93 -11.57 -4.86
CA TYR A 51 6.51 -11.32 -5.02
C TYR A 51 5.65 -12.16 -4.07
N TRP A 52 4.46 -11.64 -3.77
CA TRP A 52 3.38 -12.42 -3.17
C TRP A 52 2.32 -12.71 -4.22
N GLN A 53 1.72 -13.90 -4.16
CA GLN A 53 0.52 -14.23 -4.93
C GLN A 53 -0.65 -14.42 -3.97
N LEU A 54 -1.76 -13.72 -4.23
CA LEU A 54 -2.94 -13.69 -3.39
C LEU A 54 -4.19 -13.93 -4.23
N PRO A 55 -5.29 -14.44 -3.65
CA PRO A 55 -6.61 -14.32 -4.25
C PRO A 55 -7.02 -12.84 -4.32
N ASN A 56 -7.66 -12.43 -5.42
CA ASN A 56 -8.11 -11.05 -5.61
C ASN A 56 -9.39 -10.75 -4.79
N LYS A 57 -9.22 -10.51 -3.48
CA LYS A 57 -10.34 -10.22 -2.58
C LYS A 57 -10.59 -8.72 -2.45
N PRO A 58 -11.86 -8.26 -2.34
CA PRO A 58 -12.18 -6.84 -2.10
C PRO A 58 -11.50 -6.23 -0.87
N SER A 59 -11.21 -7.04 0.14
CA SER A 59 -10.52 -6.59 1.37
C SER A 59 -9.11 -6.05 1.13
N LEU A 60 -8.43 -6.44 0.04
CA LEU A 60 -7.12 -5.90 -0.31
C LEU A 60 -7.18 -4.40 -0.67
N TRP A 61 -8.34 -3.95 -1.15
CA TRP A 61 -8.56 -2.62 -1.71
C TRP A 61 -9.36 -1.71 -0.77
N GLY A 62 -9.80 -2.22 0.38
CA GLY A 62 -10.58 -1.48 1.36
C GLY A 62 -9.71 -0.60 2.27
N THR A 63 -10.32 0.42 2.87
CA THR A 63 -9.67 1.33 3.83
C THR A 63 -9.61 0.80 5.26
N LYS A 64 -10.17 -0.40 5.51
CA LYS A 64 -10.01 -1.11 6.79
C LYS A 64 -8.66 -1.83 6.80
N LEU A 65 -7.64 -1.18 7.38
CA LEU A 65 -6.24 -1.58 7.26
C LEU A 65 -5.83 -2.85 8.03
N GLY A 66 -6.67 -3.40 8.90
CA GLY A 66 -6.28 -4.55 9.71
C GLY A 66 -5.12 -4.21 10.66
N THR A 67 -4.15 -5.13 10.79
CA THR A 67 -3.01 -4.99 11.69
C THR A 67 -1.78 -4.50 10.93
N VAL A 68 -1.37 -3.25 11.17
CA VAL A 68 -0.22 -2.58 10.54
C VAL A 68 0.64 -1.88 11.61
N PRO A 69 1.26 -2.65 12.54
CA PRO A 69 1.85 -2.11 13.76
C PRO A 69 2.99 -1.11 13.50
N GLU A 70 3.81 -1.33 12.48
CA GLU A 70 4.93 -0.43 12.16
C GLU A 70 4.43 0.89 11.58
N LEU A 71 3.33 0.85 10.82
CA LEU A 71 2.67 2.06 10.32
C LEU A 71 1.99 2.84 11.45
N GLU A 72 1.40 2.13 12.43
CA GLU A 72 0.84 2.74 13.64
C GLU A 72 1.94 3.40 14.48
N LEU A 73 3.08 2.73 14.67
CA LEU A 73 4.25 3.30 15.36
C LEU A 73 4.80 4.52 14.63
N PHE A 74 4.84 4.50 13.29
CA PHE A 74 5.22 5.67 12.50
C PHE A 74 4.28 6.86 12.73
N ARG A 75 2.96 6.63 12.66
CA ARG A 75 1.94 7.65 12.97
C ARG A 75 2.11 8.23 14.36
N ASP A 76 2.28 7.38 15.36
CA ASP A 76 2.36 7.81 16.75
C ASP A 76 3.66 8.58 17.02
N SER A 77 4.75 8.17 16.37
CA SER A 77 6.03 8.89 16.40
C SER A 77 5.92 10.29 15.77
N LEU A 78 5.23 10.42 14.63
CA LEU A 78 4.98 11.74 14.02
C LEU A 78 4.14 12.64 14.92
N LYS A 79 3.08 12.11 15.54
CA LYS A 79 2.26 12.86 16.50
C LYS A 79 3.08 13.33 17.70
N ASN A 80 3.97 12.49 18.22
CA ASN A 80 4.84 12.85 19.35
C ASN A 80 5.85 13.94 18.97
N ILE A 81 6.40 13.90 17.75
CA ILE A 81 7.40 14.89 17.28
C ILE A 81 6.75 16.23 16.94
N LEU A 82 5.61 16.21 16.26
CA LEU A 82 4.98 17.41 15.69
C LEU A 82 3.94 18.04 16.63
N GLY A 83 3.39 17.26 17.56
CA GLY A 83 2.14 17.58 18.25
C GLY A 83 0.92 17.26 17.39
N ASN A 84 -0.23 17.01 18.04
CA ASN A 84 -1.44 16.55 17.36
C ASN A 84 -2.02 17.57 16.37
N GLU A 85 -1.97 18.86 16.69
CA GLU A 85 -2.48 19.94 15.85
C GLU A 85 -1.71 20.02 14.52
N ARG A 86 -0.38 20.21 14.59
CA ARG A 86 0.49 20.27 13.41
C ARG A 86 0.45 18.98 12.60
N PHE A 87 0.41 17.82 13.25
CA PHE A 87 0.25 16.53 12.56
C PHE A 87 -1.05 16.50 11.73
N THR A 88 -2.16 16.93 12.31
CA THR A 88 -3.47 16.96 11.65
C THR A 88 -3.50 17.96 10.51
N GLU A 89 -2.99 19.17 10.73
CA GLU A 89 -2.86 20.22 9.70
C GLU A 89 -2.05 19.71 8.50
N MET A 90 -0.93 19.05 8.76
CA MET A 90 -0.09 18.51 7.69
C MET A 90 -0.75 17.39 6.91
N LEU A 91 -1.43 16.46 7.60
CA LEU A 91 -2.17 15.41 6.92
C LEU A 91 -3.25 16.01 6.01
N HIS A 92 -3.98 17.02 6.51
CA HIS A 92 -4.96 17.75 5.71
C HIS A 92 -4.31 18.43 4.51
N ARG A 93 -3.19 19.14 4.70
CA ARG A 93 -2.49 19.81 3.60
C ARG A 93 -2.03 18.83 2.53
N GLN A 94 -1.50 17.67 2.92
CA GLN A 94 -1.07 16.65 1.95
C GLN A 94 -2.24 15.94 1.28
N SER A 95 -3.38 15.80 1.94
CA SER A 95 -4.56 15.18 1.34
C SER A 95 -5.42 16.12 0.50
N SER A 96 -5.20 17.44 0.62
CA SER A 96 -6.02 18.41 -0.09
C SER A 96 -5.59 18.64 -1.55
N GLN A 97 -6.59 18.88 -2.39
CA GLN A 97 -6.46 19.22 -3.80
C GLN A 97 -7.14 20.57 -4.15
N ASP A 98 -7.27 21.46 -3.16
CA ASP A 98 -7.90 22.79 -3.27
C ASP A 98 -6.90 23.95 -3.12
N VAL A 99 -5.60 23.66 -3.25
CA VAL A 99 -4.55 24.66 -3.08
C VAL A 99 -4.61 25.65 -4.25
N PRO A 100 -4.42 26.96 -4.02
CA PRO A 100 -4.31 27.94 -5.10
C PRO A 100 -3.19 27.58 -6.07
N GLU A 101 -3.42 27.84 -7.36
CA GLU A 101 -2.42 27.56 -8.39
C GLU A 101 -1.16 28.41 -8.20
N ASP A 102 -0.03 27.72 -8.01
CA ASP A 102 1.29 28.35 -8.02
C ASP A 102 1.82 28.43 -9.44
N THR A 103 1.65 29.60 -10.07
CA THR A 103 2.17 29.84 -11.43
C THR A 103 3.70 29.89 -11.49
N ALA A 104 4.38 30.17 -10.38
CA ALA A 104 5.84 30.19 -10.31
C ALA A 104 6.43 28.76 -10.33
N ALA A 105 5.64 27.76 -9.92
CA ALA A 105 6.02 26.35 -9.98
C ALA A 105 6.31 25.85 -11.40
N ALA A 106 5.84 26.56 -12.44
CA ALA A 106 6.05 26.18 -13.84
C ALA A 106 7.53 26.04 -14.24
N HIS A 107 8.46 26.71 -13.54
CA HIS A 107 9.88 26.68 -13.88
C HIS A 107 10.66 25.49 -13.30
N ASN A 108 10.08 24.75 -12.34
CA ASN A 108 10.67 23.54 -11.77
C ASN A 108 9.72 22.36 -12.03
N GLY A 109 10.21 21.29 -12.67
CA GLY A 109 9.34 20.19 -13.10
C GLY A 109 8.66 19.44 -11.96
N ASP A 110 9.37 19.19 -10.86
CA ASP A 110 8.79 18.54 -9.67
C ASP A 110 7.76 19.44 -9.00
N ALA A 111 8.05 20.75 -8.89
CA ALA A 111 7.11 21.72 -8.34
C ALA A 111 5.85 21.85 -9.21
N TYR A 112 6.00 21.85 -10.54
CA TYR A 112 4.90 21.84 -11.48
C TYR A 112 4.03 20.59 -11.30
N ASN A 113 4.64 19.40 -11.22
CA ASN A 113 3.93 18.14 -11.02
C ASN A 113 3.15 18.15 -9.70
N SER A 114 3.77 18.63 -8.62
CA SER A 114 3.13 18.79 -7.32
C SER A 114 1.94 19.76 -7.37
N ASN A 115 2.13 20.94 -7.97
CA ASN A 115 1.06 21.93 -8.12
C ASN A 115 -0.13 21.34 -8.90
N ARG A 116 0.09 20.54 -9.94
CA ARG A 116 -1.00 19.87 -10.68
C ARG A 116 -1.83 18.92 -9.80
N ILE A 117 -1.19 18.14 -8.94
CA ILE A 117 -1.91 17.24 -8.03
C ILE A 117 -2.71 18.06 -7.01
N HIS A 118 -2.05 19.00 -6.30
CA HIS A 118 -2.67 19.71 -5.19
C HIS A 118 -3.65 20.82 -5.59
N THR A 119 -3.76 21.13 -6.89
CA THR A 119 -4.83 21.97 -7.46
C THR A 119 -5.98 21.15 -8.04
N GLY A 120 -5.92 19.81 -7.95
CA GLY A 120 -6.95 18.90 -8.47
C GLY A 120 -6.98 18.80 -10.00
N LYS A 121 -5.95 19.28 -10.71
CA LYS A 121 -5.89 19.25 -12.18
C LYS A 121 -5.54 17.87 -12.74
N SER A 122 -4.93 17.01 -11.94
CA SER A 122 -4.56 15.64 -12.32
C SER A 122 -4.45 14.76 -11.09
N GLY A 123 -4.72 13.47 -11.24
CA GLY A 123 -4.73 12.51 -10.16
C GLY A 123 -5.78 12.76 -9.07
N THR A 124 -6.03 11.75 -8.26
CA THR A 124 -6.98 11.80 -7.14
C THR A 124 -6.28 11.36 -5.87
N ILE A 125 -6.31 12.19 -4.84
CA ILE A 125 -5.82 11.81 -3.52
C ILE A 125 -6.93 11.12 -2.73
N ARG A 126 -6.59 9.97 -2.13
CA ARG A 126 -7.49 9.24 -1.23
C ARG A 126 -6.74 8.69 -0.03
N ALA A 127 -7.49 8.20 0.96
CA ALA A 127 -6.91 7.40 2.03
C ALA A 127 -6.20 6.15 1.46
N ILE A 128 -5.12 5.75 2.12
CA ILE A 128 -4.41 4.51 1.82
C ILE A 128 -5.34 3.29 1.99
N ASN A 129 -5.18 2.27 1.15
CA ASN A 129 -5.91 1.01 1.30
C ASN A 129 -5.09 -0.05 2.06
N PHE A 130 -5.71 -1.19 2.36
CA PHE A 130 -5.09 -2.30 3.05
C PHE A 130 -3.78 -2.77 2.39
N LEU A 131 -3.77 -3.01 1.08
CA LEU A 131 -2.60 -3.55 0.38
C LEU A 131 -1.42 -2.57 0.43
N GLU A 132 -1.67 -1.30 0.16
CA GLU A 132 -0.67 -0.23 0.23
C GLU A 132 -0.09 -0.12 1.65
N ALA A 133 -0.96 -0.11 2.67
CA ALA A 133 -0.55 -0.05 4.07
C ALA A 133 0.26 -1.29 4.48
N ALA A 134 -0.11 -2.48 4.00
CA ALA A 134 0.61 -3.72 4.29
C ALA A 134 2.02 -3.74 3.67
N LEU A 135 2.18 -3.25 2.44
CA LEU A 135 3.48 -3.14 1.78
C LEU A 135 4.39 -2.14 2.48
N LEU A 136 3.84 -0.97 2.84
CA LEU A 136 4.58 0.03 3.58
C LEU A 136 4.96 -0.47 4.98
N ASN A 137 4.04 -1.11 5.69
CA ASN A 137 4.29 -1.72 6.99
C ASN A 137 5.39 -2.78 6.93
N TYR A 138 5.46 -3.55 5.84
CA TYR A 138 6.56 -4.48 5.61
C TYR A 138 7.90 -3.76 5.45
N GLN A 139 7.96 -2.66 4.70
CA GLN A 139 9.19 -1.88 4.58
C GLN A 139 9.59 -1.21 5.91
N LEU A 140 8.63 -0.65 6.64
CA LEU A 140 8.86 -0.05 7.96
C LEU A 140 9.40 -1.06 8.99
N SER A 141 8.97 -2.33 8.92
CA SER A 141 9.52 -3.40 9.78
C SER A 141 10.99 -3.72 9.49
N ARG A 142 11.47 -3.38 8.29
CA ARG A 142 12.87 -3.56 7.90
C ARG A 142 13.68 -2.32 8.25
N TYR A 143 13.14 -1.15 7.94
CA TYR A 143 13.80 0.15 8.06
C TYR A 143 12.78 1.23 8.50
N PRO A 144 12.76 1.61 9.79
CA PRO A 144 11.86 2.66 10.27
C PRO A 144 12.16 4.02 9.65
N PHE A 145 11.18 4.64 8.98
CA PHE A 145 11.39 5.84 8.16
C PHE A 145 12.03 7.03 8.87
N LEU A 146 11.73 7.23 10.15
CA LEU A 146 12.24 8.38 10.91
C LEU A 146 13.75 8.31 11.17
N SER A 147 14.30 7.10 11.28
CA SER A 147 15.73 6.87 11.50
C SER A 147 16.46 6.41 10.23
N HIS A 148 15.75 5.79 9.31
CA HIS A 148 16.30 5.20 8.10
C HIS A 148 15.28 5.32 6.95
N PRO A 149 15.21 6.50 6.31
CA PRO A 149 14.24 6.73 5.25
C PRO A 149 14.57 5.87 4.03
N THR A 150 13.54 5.21 3.49
CA THR A 150 13.69 4.29 2.37
C THR A 150 12.50 4.39 1.42
N GLU A 151 12.72 3.95 0.18
CA GLU A 151 11.66 3.82 -0.82
C GLU A 151 11.59 2.39 -1.39
N PHE A 152 10.40 2.01 -1.85
CA PHE A 152 10.16 0.71 -2.48
C PHE A 152 9.39 0.85 -3.80
N HIS A 153 9.51 -0.16 -4.65
CA HIS A 153 8.58 -0.41 -5.75
C HIS A 153 7.62 -1.55 -5.39
N GLY A 154 6.35 -1.37 -5.72
CA GLY A 154 5.29 -2.37 -5.66
C GLY A 154 4.57 -2.43 -7.00
N PHE A 155 4.79 -3.46 -7.81
CA PHE A 155 4.03 -3.68 -9.05
C PHE A 155 2.92 -4.68 -8.80
N ILE A 156 1.69 -4.28 -9.09
CA ILE A 156 0.49 -5.09 -8.91
C ILE A 156 0.01 -5.55 -10.28
N VAL A 157 0.03 -6.87 -10.50
CA VAL A 157 -0.47 -7.52 -11.71
C VAL A 157 -1.69 -8.39 -11.38
N PHE A 158 -2.64 -8.45 -12.31
CA PHE A 158 -3.87 -9.24 -12.17
C PHE A 158 -3.95 -10.34 -13.21
N ASN A 159 -4.48 -11.49 -12.81
CA ASN A 159 -4.89 -12.55 -13.71
C ASN A 159 -6.38 -12.83 -13.51
N GLN A 160 -7.19 -12.42 -14.49
CA GLN A 160 -8.65 -12.52 -14.40
C GLN A 160 -9.15 -13.97 -14.44
N SER A 161 -8.53 -14.85 -15.23
CA SER A 161 -8.96 -16.24 -15.33
C SER A 161 -8.66 -17.04 -14.06
N LYS A 162 -7.68 -16.59 -13.27
CA LYS A 162 -7.29 -17.21 -11.99
C LYS A 162 -7.86 -16.49 -10.75
N ASP A 163 -8.59 -15.40 -10.94
CA ASP A 163 -9.03 -14.49 -9.86
C ASP A 163 -7.90 -14.17 -8.85
N SER A 164 -6.73 -13.83 -9.38
CA SER A 164 -5.51 -13.71 -8.60
C SER A 164 -4.79 -12.39 -8.85
N VAL A 165 -4.16 -11.89 -7.79
CA VAL A 165 -3.26 -10.75 -7.82
C VAL A 165 -1.85 -11.20 -7.43
N ARG A 166 -0.84 -10.70 -8.16
CA ARG A 166 0.56 -10.79 -7.73
C ARG A 166 1.08 -9.39 -7.45
N VAL A 167 1.83 -9.31 -6.36
CA VAL A 167 2.44 -8.07 -5.89
C VAL A 167 3.93 -8.27 -5.86
N TYR A 168 4.59 -7.76 -6.89
CA TYR A 168 6.03 -7.72 -7.02
C TYR A 168 6.57 -6.56 -6.20
N PHE A 169 7.58 -6.82 -5.38
CA PHE A 169 8.13 -5.83 -4.47
C PHE A 169 9.64 -5.81 -4.53
N ALA A 170 10.18 -4.59 -4.64
CA ALA A 170 11.61 -4.33 -4.62
C ALA A 170 11.92 -3.18 -3.68
N ALA A 171 12.85 -3.39 -2.75
CA ALA A 171 13.23 -2.38 -1.78
C ALA A 171 14.65 -2.61 -1.28
N SER A 172 15.26 -1.56 -0.74
CA SER A 172 16.59 -1.59 -0.15
C SER A 172 16.61 -0.80 1.17
N ASP A 173 17.81 -0.52 1.68
CA ASP A 173 18.09 0.40 2.78
C ASP A 173 18.45 1.82 2.27
N GLN A 174 18.23 2.09 0.98
CA GLN A 174 18.51 3.39 0.36
C GLN A 174 17.26 4.27 0.30
N PRO A 175 17.42 5.61 0.27
CA PRO A 175 16.32 6.57 0.16
C PRO A 175 15.72 6.66 -1.25
N TRP A 176 16.04 5.72 -2.13
CA TRP A 176 15.47 5.53 -3.46
C TRP A 176 15.22 4.03 -3.67
N PRO A 177 14.21 3.65 -4.47
CA PRO A 177 13.96 2.25 -4.73
C PRO A 177 15.09 1.66 -5.59
N PRO A 178 15.41 0.37 -5.43
CA PRO A 178 16.40 -0.29 -6.28
C PRO A 178 15.90 -0.39 -7.72
N LYS A 179 16.82 -0.53 -8.68
CA LYS A 179 16.47 -0.68 -10.11
C LYS A 179 15.50 -1.86 -10.31
N ALA A 180 14.36 -1.60 -10.95
CA ALA A 180 13.27 -2.56 -11.10
C ALA A 180 13.50 -3.67 -12.15
N THR A 181 14.67 -3.75 -12.79
CA THR A 181 14.93 -4.63 -13.95
C THR A 181 14.53 -6.09 -13.70
N ILE A 182 14.83 -6.63 -12.51
CA ILE A 182 14.51 -8.02 -12.16
C ILE A 182 12.99 -8.24 -12.08
N LEU A 183 12.25 -7.28 -11.52
CA LEU A 183 10.79 -7.36 -11.43
C LEU A 183 10.17 -7.24 -12.81
N LEU A 184 10.63 -6.26 -13.60
CA LEU A 184 10.10 -6.01 -14.93
C LEU A 184 10.32 -7.20 -15.88
N GLN A 185 11.46 -7.89 -15.77
CA GLN A 185 11.68 -9.14 -16.52
C GLN A 185 10.68 -10.22 -16.11
N SER A 186 10.48 -10.44 -14.80
CA SER A 186 9.50 -11.42 -14.33
C SER A 186 8.06 -11.06 -14.69
N ILE A 187 7.72 -9.76 -14.66
CA ILE A 187 6.40 -9.25 -15.07
C ILE A 187 6.19 -9.44 -16.56
N ALA A 188 7.21 -9.24 -17.40
CA ALA A 188 7.13 -9.48 -18.84
C ALA A 188 6.76 -10.94 -19.15
N ASP A 189 7.43 -11.89 -18.48
CA ASP A 189 7.12 -13.31 -18.60
C ASP A 189 5.67 -13.59 -18.15
N ASP A 190 5.23 -12.99 -17.04
CA ASP A 190 3.86 -13.14 -16.54
C ASP A 190 2.81 -12.58 -17.50
N ILE A 191 3.09 -11.45 -18.16
CA ILE A 191 2.17 -10.86 -19.15
C ILE A 191 1.93 -11.82 -20.31
N GLN A 192 2.95 -12.55 -20.76
CA GLN A 192 2.81 -13.61 -21.77
C GLN A 192 1.88 -14.76 -21.31
N HIS A 193 1.72 -14.94 -20.00
CA HIS A 193 0.85 -15.94 -19.38
C HIS A 193 -0.51 -15.37 -18.91
N GLY A 194 -0.93 -14.25 -19.49
CA GLY A 194 -2.25 -13.66 -19.29
C GLY A 194 -2.39 -12.81 -18.03
N TRP A 195 -1.29 -12.47 -17.37
CA TRP A 195 -1.29 -11.42 -16.34
C TRP A 195 -1.30 -10.03 -16.99
N LYS A 196 -1.79 -9.03 -16.26
CA LYS A 196 -1.84 -7.63 -16.71
C LYS A 196 -1.32 -6.72 -15.63
N LEU A 197 -0.35 -5.87 -15.95
CA LEU A 197 0.10 -4.81 -15.05
C LEU A 197 -1.02 -3.78 -14.89
N ALA A 198 -1.44 -3.56 -13.64
CA ALA A 198 -2.47 -2.58 -13.33
C ALA A 198 -1.88 -1.39 -12.59
N TYR A 199 -1.14 -1.64 -11.52
CA TYR A 199 -0.65 -0.57 -10.66
C TYR A 199 0.85 -0.67 -10.44
N HIS A 200 1.48 0.50 -10.39
CA HIS A 200 2.81 0.68 -9.81
C HIS A 200 2.63 1.57 -8.59
N LEU A 201 3.11 1.10 -7.45
CA LEU A 201 3.08 1.78 -6.17
C LEU A 201 4.51 2.07 -5.75
N HIS A 202 4.78 3.29 -5.31
CA HIS A 202 5.93 3.56 -4.46
C HIS A 202 5.56 4.51 -3.33
N ASN A 203 6.42 4.58 -2.33
CA ASN A 203 6.25 5.51 -1.22
C ASN A 203 7.16 6.72 -1.39
N HIS A 204 6.70 7.85 -0.87
CA HIS A 204 7.54 9.03 -0.64
C HIS A 204 7.73 9.24 0.85
N TYR A 205 8.86 9.84 1.19
CA TYR A 205 9.15 10.38 2.51
C TYR A 205 9.75 11.78 2.33
N GLU A 206 9.80 12.58 3.40
CA GLU A 206 10.53 13.85 3.40
C GLU A 206 11.42 13.94 4.64
N PRO A 207 12.50 14.74 4.65
CA PRO A 207 13.35 14.91 5.82
C PRO A 207 12.65 15.77 6.89
N LYS A 208 13.26 15.84 8.09
CA LYS A 208 12.79 16.68 9.21
C LYS A 208 12.49 18.12 8.81
N ALA A 209 13.33 18.73 7.96
CA ALA A 209 13.18 20.11 7.51
C ALA A 209 11.86 20.36 6.75
N LYS A 210 11.27 19.30 6.20
CA LYS A 210 9.97 19.29 5.53
C LYS A 210 8.92 18.46 6.29
N ASN A 211 9.15 18.27 7.59
CA ASN A 211 8.23 17.64 8.53
C ASN A 211 7.95 16.14 8.31
N TYR A 212 8.87 15.38 7.71
CA TYR A 212 8.81 13.91 7.65
C TYR A 212 7.74 13.27 6.74
N LEU A 213 6.76 14.04 6.26
CA LEU A 213 5.65 13.51 5.47
C LEU A 213 5.91 13.68 3.97
N GLY A 214 5.94 12.55 3.25
CA GLY A 214 6.13 12.51 1.80
C GLY A 214 5.08 13.32 1.05
N ILE A 215 5.53 14.00 -0.01
CA ILE A 215 4.65 14.67 -0.96
C ILE A 215 3.87 13.64 -1.77
N LEU A 216 2.64 13.97 -2.16
CA LEU A 216 1.81 13.09 -3.00
C LEU A 216 1.83 13.57 -4.45
N ALA A 217 2.99 13.52 -5.09
CA ALA A 217 3.14 13.91 -6.48
C ALA A 217 4.35 13.24 -7.13
N PRO A 218 4.30 12.93 -8.44
CA PRO A 218 5.44 12.33 -9.12
C PRO A 218 6.56 13.35 -9.30
N SER A 219 7.79 12.93 -9.04
CA SER A 219 8.96 13.63 -9.56
C SER A 219 9.00 13.56 -11.11
N MET A 220 9.89 14.31 -11.74
CA MET A 220 10.15 14.20 -13.17
C MET A 220 10.65 12.80 -13.57
N ALA A 221 11.42 12.15 -12.69
CA ALA A 221 11.88 10.78 -12.90
C ALA A 221 10.72 9.79 -12.81
N ASP A 222 9.81 9.97 -11.83
CA ASP A 222 8.60 9.15 -11.71
C ASP A 222 7.71 9.29 -12.96
N ALA A 223 7.44 10.51 -13.41
CA ALA A 223 6.63 10.78 -14.59
C ALA A 223 7.22 10.14 -15.86
N GLN A 224 8.55 10.22 -16.04
CA GLN A 224 9.24 9.54 -17.12
C GLN A 224 9.05 8.02 -17.02
N PHE A 225 9.23 7.46 -15.82
CA PHE A 225 9.12 6.03 -15.60
C PHE A 225 7.70 5.52 -15.84
N TYR A 226 6.67 6.26 -15.44
CA TYR A 226 5.26 5.90 -15.69
C TYR A 226 4.92 5.86 -17.17
N THR A 227 5.43 6.81 -17.95
CA THR A 227 5.28 6.83 -19.41
C THR A 227 5.92 5.59 -20.04
N PHE A 228 7.13 5.24 -19.62
CA PHE A 228 7.79 4.00 -20.03
C PHE A 228 6.98 2.75 -19.64
N LEU A 229 6.52 2.65 -18.39
CA LEU A 229 5.73 1.50 -17.92
C LEU A 229 4.40 1.35 -18.65
N GLN A 230 3.77 2.46 -19.03
CA GLN A 230 2.56 2.46 -19.85
C GLN A 230 2.85 1.93 -21.25
N ALA A 231 3.90 2.42 -21.89
CA ALA A 231 4.23 2.08 -23.27
C ALA A 231 4.66 0.61 -23.41
N GLU A 232 5.50 0.13 -22.51
CA GLU A 232 6.10 -1.21 -22.59
C GLU A 232 5.26 -2.31 -21.93
N TYR A 233 4.55 -1.98 -20.84
CA TYR A 233 3.87 -2.97 -19.99
C TYR A 233 2.37 -2.72 -19.81
N GLY A 234 1.83 -1.65 -20.40
CA GLY A 234 0.41 -1.34 -20.30
C GLY A 234 -0.05 -0.91 -18.90
N LEU A 235 0.83 -0.27 -18.12
CA LEU A 235 0.48 0.27 -16.79
C LEU A 235 -0.80 1.11 -16.84
N ARG A 236 -1.75 0.83 -15.93
CA ARG A 236 -3.04 1.52 -15.87
C ARG A 236 -3.05 2.69 -14.90
N LYS A 237 -2.48 2.53 -13.71
CA LYS A 237 -2.34 3.64 -12.76
C LYS A 237 -0.99 3.62 -12.07
N ALA A 238 -0.48 4.81 -11.78
CA ALA A 238 0.61 5.00 -10.85
C ALA A 238 0.05 5.46 -9.50
N LEU A 239 0.64 4.96 -8.42
CA LEU A 239 0.24 5.20 -7.04
C LEU A 239 1.46 5.69 -6.26
N ILE A 240 1.30 6.82 -5.57
CA ILE A 240 2.35 7.34 -4.66
C ILE A 240 1.73 7.49 -3.29
N THR A 241 2.31 6.83 -2.29
CA THR A 241 1.80 6.86 -0.91
C THR A 241 2.77 7.56 0.03
N ASN A 242 2.23 8.30 1.00
CA ASN A 242 3.00 8.81 2.14
C ASN A 242 2.70 8.06 3.44
N GLY A 243 2.00 6.92 3.33
CA GLY A 243 1.60 6.07 4.44
C GLY A 243 0.27 6.42 5.09
N PHE A 244 -0.34 7.54 4.73
CA PHE A 244 -1.67 7.93 5.21
C PHE A 244 -2.64 8.09 4.05
N HIS A 245 -2.16 8.71 2.99
CA HIS A 245 -2.90 8.96 1.77
C HIS A 245 -2.09 8.47 0.58
N THR A 246 -2.77 8.31 -0.54
CA THR A 246 -2.19 7.88 -1.80
C THR A 246 -2.79 8.72 -2.91
N VAL A 247 -1.93 9.31 -3.75
CA VAL A 247 -2.38 9.85 -5.03
C VAL A 247 -2.46 8.72 -6.03
N GLU A 248 -3.59 8.62 -6.71
CA GLU A 248 -3.76 7.78 -7.88
C GLU A 248 -3.67 8.63 -9.14
N ILE A 249 -2.87 8.18 -10.11
CA ILE A 249 -2.71 8.84 -11.40
C ILE A 249 -3.09 7.84 -12.47
N ASP A 250 -4.15 8.12 -13.23
CA ASP A 250 -4.55 7.28 -14.35
C ASP A 250 -3.58 7.44 -15.53
N SER A 251 -3.35 6.38 -16.29
CA SER A 251 -2.39 6.40 -17.39
C SER A 251 -2.76 7.39 -18.50
N SER A 252 -4.04 7.74 -18.63
CA SER A 252 -4.49 8.84 -19.49
C SER A 252 -3.96 10.23 -19.09
N GLU A 253 -3.38 10.35 -17.90
CA GLU A 253 -2.86 11.60 -17.35
C GLU A 253 -1.32 11.68 -17.33
N PHE A 254 -0.60 10.60 -17.64
CA PHE A 254 0.86 10.57 -17.49
C PHE A 254 1.56 11.67 -18.30
N LEU A 255 1.10 11.95 -19.52
CA LEU A 255 1.65 12.99 -20.38
C LEU A 255 1.32 14.43 -19.92
N LYS A 256 0.50 14.61 -18.88
CA LYS A 256 0.21 15.94 -18.29
C LYS A 256 1.31 16.41 -17.34
N PHE A 257 2.19 15.51 -16.89
CA PHE A 257 3.29 15.78 -15.99
C PHE A 257 4.58 16.09 -16.76
N LYS A 258 5.44 16.92 -16.17
CA LYS A 258 6.80 17.13 -16.67
C LYS A 258 7.67 15.93 -16.35
N ALA A 259 8.49 15.52 -17.30
CA ALA A 259 9.40 14.40 -17.24
C ALA A 259 10.80 14.84 -17.71
N HIS A 260 11.86 14.12 -17.34
CA HIS A 260 13.19 14.41 -17.90
C HIS A 260 13.20 14.17 -19.41
N GLY A 261 13.80 15.10 -20.17
CA GLY A 261 13.94 14.99 -21.63
C GLY A 261 12.79 15.58 -22.45
N HIS A 262 11.84 16.27 -21.81
CA HIS A 262 10.75 17.01 -22.45
C HIS A 262 10.64 18.45 -21.96
#